data_AF-A0ABD3XA19-F1
#
_entry.id   AF-A0ABD3XA19-F1
#
_cell.length_a   1.000
_cell.length_b   1.000
_cell.length_c   1.000
_cell.angle_alpha   90.00
_cell.angle_beta   90.00
_cell.angle_gamma   90.00
#
_symmetry.space_group_name_H-M   'P 1'
#
loop_
_entity.id
_entity.type
_entity.pdbx_description
1 polymer ?
#
loop_
_entity_poly.entity_id
_entity_poly.type
_entity_poly.pdbx_seq_one_letter_code
_entity_poly.pdbx_strand_id
1 'polypeptide(L)'
;MALNMPIYYKDVSVRLNRVLDTVGLGEDIRWKRINMFIQSGDMLSLAFNKGIHYFGSQAEATTTPGLQSDIDMVIYEESYRVVKNLESWMPYIPTLLIVSDENTPPGYVKLQSVNLHHPWSVYNIYREQLNLDGHGRFFLRNDHSGITLHDLNRHGPASTNNYGYITADSVYGMRLRAWPDQAYQWLTRNRRYNWPSYQTIRLIHETGALLVPVGHKLSHEQHIEWRI
;
A
#
# COMPACT_ATOMS: atom_id res chain seq x y z
N MET A 1 14.16 -30.58 24.56
CA MET A 1 14.57 -29.21 24.23
C MET A 1 15.46 -29.28 23.00
N ALA A 2 14.91 -28.94 21.83
CA ALA A 2 15.57 -28.64 20.54
C ALA A 2 14.53 -28.84 19.42
N LEU A 3 14.01 -27.71 18.94
CA LEU A 3 13.63 -27.37 17.56
C LEU A 3 13.18 -28.51 16.62
N ASN A 4 11.87 -28.59 16.39
CA ASN A 4 11.30 -29.18 15.18
C ASN A 4 10.85 -28.05 14.24
N MET A 5 11.73 -27.68 13.31
CA MET A 5 11.30 -27.19 11.99
C MET A 5 11.38 -28.36 11.01
N PRO A 6 10.40 -28.47 10.10
CA PRO A 6 10.72 -28.68 8.69
C PRO A 6 10.01 -27.61 7.84
N ILE A 7 10.72 -26.76 7.11
CA ILE A 7 11.28 -26.96 5.74
C ILE A 7 10.18 -27.13 4.68
N TYR A 8 10.12 -26.17 3.76
CA TYR A 8 9.29 -26.12 2.55
C TYR A 8 9.57 -27.27 1.57
N TYR A 9 8.53 -27.76 0.90
CA TYR A 9 8.68 -28.63 -0.28
C TYR A 9 8.26 -27.89 -1.55
N LYS A 10 9.22 -27.77 -2.48
CA LYS A 10 9.10 -27.06 -3.75
C LYS A 10 8.46 -27.90 -4.88
N ASP A 11 8.03 -29.14 -4.60
CA ASP A 11 7.50 -30.09 -5.61
C ASP A 11 6.35 -30.95 -5.05
N VAL A 12 5.31 -30.33 -4.50
CA VAL A 12 4.12 -31.09 -4.07
C VAL A 12 3.23 -31.35 -5.28
N SER A 13 3.23 -32.61 -5.76
CA SER A 13 2.41 -33.04 -6.89
C SER A 13 0.93 -32.69 -6.71
N VAL A 14 0.24 -32.38 -7.81
CA VAL A 14 -1.20 -32.05 -7.88
C VAL A 14 -2.08 -33.09 -7.15
N ARG A 15 -1.61 -34.34 -7.01
CA ARG A 15 -2.31 -35.40 -6.27
C ARG A 15 -2.25 -35.23 -4.74
N LEU A 16 -1.18 -34.67 -4.17
CA LEU A 16 -1.10 -34.40 -2.72
C LEU A 16 -1.98 -33.19 -2.33
N ASN A 17 -2.10 -32.19 -3.21
CA ASN A 17 -3.03 -31.07 -3.02
C ASN A 17 -4.48 -31.57 -2.92
N ARG A 18 -4.89 -32.51 -3.79
CA ARG A 18 -6.22 -33.13 -3.71
C ARG A 18 -6.46 -33.91 -2.41
N VAL A 19 -5.43 -34.52 -1.83
CA VAL A 19 -5.53 -35.24 -0.56
C VAL A 19 -5.59 -34.28 0.63
N LEU A 20 -4.92 -33.13 0.54
CA LEU A 20 -4.98 -32.08 1.56
C LEU A 20 -6.30 -31.29 1.53
N ASP A 21 -6.94 -31.17 0.36
CA ASP A 21 -8.30 -30.64 0.20
C ASP A 21 -9.36 -31.54 0.88
N THR A 22 -9.09 -32.84 1.04
CA THR A 22 -10.04 -33.79 1.66
C THR A 22 -9.97 -33.88 3.18
N VAL A 23 -8.96 -33.32 3.86
CA VAL A 23 -8.68 -33.63 5.28
C VAL A 23 -8.74 -32.41 6.22
N GLY A 24 -8.85 -31.17 5.72
CA GLY A 24 -8.99 -29.99 6.58
C GLY A 24 -10.44 -29.62 6.83
N LEU A 25 -10.86 -29.52 8.09
CA LEU A 25 -12.05 -28.76 8.49
C LEU A 25 -11.97 -27.39 7.79
N GLY A 26 -13.09 -26.86 7.26
CA GLY A 26 -13.07 -25.75 6.30
C GLY A 26 -12.26 -24.50 6.69
N GLU A 27 -12.04 -24.27 7.98
CA GLU A 27 -11.17 -23.22 8.50
C GLU A 27 -9.68 -23.45 8.21
N ASP A 28 -9.16 -24.68 8.32
CA ASP A 28 -7.76 -24.99 8.05
C ASP A 28 -7.42 -24.82 6.56
N ILE A 29 -8.34 -25.19 5.68
CA ILE A 29 -8.21 -24.99 4.23
C ILE A 29 -8.21 -23.49 3.91
N ARG A 30 -9.08 -22.72 4.57
CA ARG A 30 -9.13 -21.25 4.42
C ARG A 30 -7.81 -20.61 4.85
N TRP A 31 -7.30 -20.93 6.03
CA TRP A 31 -6.04 -20.38 6.54
C TRP A 31 -4.84 -20.71 5.64
N LYS A 32 -4.77 -21.93 5.12
CA LYS A 32 -3.74 -22.31 4.14
C LYS A 32 -3.82 -21.46 2.87
N ARG A 33 -5.03 -21.19 2.36
CA ARG A 33 -5.22 -20.37 1.16
C ARG A 33 -4.87 -18.90 1.38
N ILE A 34 -5.20 -18.33 2.55
CA ILE A 34 -4.78 -16.97 2.94
C ILE A 34 -3.25 -16.89 3.00
N ASN A 35 -2.60 -17.85 3.64
CA ASN A 35 -1.13 -17.87 3.72
C ASN A 35 -0.47 -17.99 2.35
N MET A 36 -1.01 -18.85 1.46
CA MET A 36 -0.52 -18.94 0.07
C MET A 36 -0.72 -17.63 -0.69
N PHE A 37 -1.85 -16.95 -0.48
CA PHE A 37 -2.12 -15.65 -1.09
C PHE A 37 -1.10 -14.60 -0.64
N ILE A 38 -0.86 -14.48 0.67
CA ILE A 38 0.12 -13.54 1.23
C ILE A 38 1.51 -13.81 0.65
N GLN A 39 1.93 -15.07 0.61
CA GLN A 39 3.22 -15.47 0.02
C GLN A 39 3.30 -15.14 -1.47
N SER A 40 2.21 -15.31 -2.21
CA SER A 40 2.16 -14.94 -3.62
C SER A 40 2.28 -13.43 -3.82
N GLY A 41 1.65 -12.64 -2.94
CA GLY A 41 1.84 -11.19 -2.90
C GLY A 41 3.29 -10.81 -2.62
N ASP A 42 3.94 -11.45 -1.64
CA ASP A 42 5.34 -11.19 -1.34
C ASP A 42 6.26 -11.52 -2.54
N MET A 43 5.96 -12.59 -3.28
CA MET A 43 6.66 -12.91 -4.52
C MET A 43 6.43 -11.87 -5.63
N LEU A 44 5.21 -11.34 -5.77
CA LEU A 44 4.91 -10.26 -6.71
C LEU A 44 5.64 -8.96 -6.32
N SER A 45 5.70 -8.66 -5.02
CA SER A 45 6.48 -7.56 -4.45
C SER A 45 7.94 -7.63 -4.90
N LEU A 46 8.55 -8.82 -4.77
CA LEU A 46 9.92 -9.07 -5.22
C LEU A 46 10.08 -8.96 -6.75
N ALA A 47 9.12 -9.46 -7.52
CA ALA A 47 9.20 -9.48 -8.98
C ALA A 47 9.02 -8.09 -9.63
N PHE A 48 8.20 -7.23 -9.02
CA PHE A 48 7.82 -5.93 -9.59
C PHE A 48 8.35 -4.73 -8.81
N ASN A 49 9.24 -4.94 -7.83
CA ASN A 49 9.78 -3.91 -6.94
C ASN A 49 8.68 -3.05 -6.30
N LYS A 50 7.62 -3.72 -5.85
CA LYS A 50 6.50 -3.11 -5.12
C LYS A 50 6.55 -3.55 -3.67
N GLY A 51 6.09 -2.72 -2.76
CA GLY A 51 5.80 -3.18 -1.41
C GLY A 51 4.31 -3.48 -1.27
N ILE A 52 3.97 -4.39 -0.35
CA ILE A 52 2.59 -4.74 -0.02
C ILE A 52 2.40 -4.55 1.47
N HIS A 53 1.32 -3.87 1.85
CA HIS A 53 0.88 -3.74 3.22
C HIS A 53 -0.50 -4.35 3.37
N TYR A 54 -0.60 -5.45 4.11
CA TYR A 54 -1.88 -6.07 4.45
C TYR A 54 -2.48 -5.38 5.67
N PHE A 55 -3.77 -5.10 5.62
CA PHE A 55 -4.52 -4.48 6.71
C PHE A 55 -5.94 -5.05 6.77
N GLY A 56 -6.80 -4.46 7.60
CA GLY A 56 -8.19 -4.88 7.70
C GLY A 56 -8.36 -6.13 8.56
N SER A 57 -9.57 -6.65 8.61
CA SER A 57 -9.97 -7.62 9.65
C SER A 57 -9.27 -8.96 9.58
N GLN A 58 -8.78 -9.36 8.41
CA GLN A 58 -7.97 -10.57 8.27
C GLN A 58 -6.57 -10.40 8.89
N ALA A 59 -5.91 -9.27 8.57
CA ALA A 59 -4.57 -8.99 9.08
C ALA A 59 -4.56 -8.63 10.57
N GLU A 60 -5.62 -7.99 11.05
CA GLU A 60 -5.77 -7.56 12.45
C GLU A 60 -6.33 -8.65 13.37
N ALA A 61 -6.64 -9.83 12.83
CA ALA A 61 -7.29 -10.93 13.54
C ALA A 61 -8.64 -10.55 14.20
N THR A 62 -9.38 -9.63 13.58
CA THR A 62 -10.71 -9.17 14.02
C THR A 62 -11.85 -9.73 13.16
N THR A 63 -11.53 -10.60 12.21
CA THR A 63 -12.52 -11.28 11.35
C THR A 63 -13.49 -12.11 12.20
N THR A 64 -14.78 -11.98 11.94
CA THR A 64 -15.80 -12.83 12.56
C THR A 64 -15.74 -14.25 12.00
N PRO A 65 -15.63 -15.29 12.84
CA PRO A 65 -15.69 -16.68 12.39
C PRO A 65 -16.95 -16.96 11.57
N GLY A 66 -16.80 -17.67 10.46
CA GLY A 66 -17.89 -17.95 9.52
C GLY A 66 -18.21 -16.84 8.51
N LEU A 67 -17.73 -15.60 8.70
CA LEU A 67 -17.80 -14.58 7.65
C LEU A 67 -16.59 -14.70 6.72
N GLN A 68 -16.86 -14.80 5.42
CA GLN A 68 -15.85 -14.77 4.36
C GLN A 68 -15.42 -13.31 4.10
N SER A 69 -14.70 -12.72 5.06
CA SER A 69 -14.09 -11.41 4.85
C SER A 69 -13.01 -11.51 3.77
N ASP A 70 -12.99 -10.50 2.92
CA ASP A 70 -11.95 -10.15 1.97
C ASP A 70 -10.60 -9.87 2.63
N ILE A 71 -9.57 -9.80 1.79
CA ILE A 71 -8.21 -9.40 2.15
C ILE A 71 -7.99 -7.98 1.66
N ASP A 72 -7.76 -7.04 2.57
CA ASP A 72 -7.39 -5.67 2.23
C ASP A 72 -5.87 -5.52 2.11
N MET A 73 -5.41 -4.86 1.05
CA MET A 73 -4.00 -4.54 0.88
C MET A 73 -3.76 -3.20 0.19
N VAL A 74 -2.67 -2.54 0.58
CA VAL A 74 -2.08 -1.45 -0.20
C VAL A 74 -0.87 -2.00 -0.95
N ILE A 75 -0.86 -1.84 -2.27
CA ILE A 75 0.30 -2.11 -3.12
C ILE A 75 0.96 -0.77 -3.39
N TYR A 76 2.19 -0.56 -2.96
CA TYR A 76 2.86 0.74 -3.08
C TYR A 76 4.16 0.66 -3.86
N GLU A 77 4.53 1.76 -4.51
CA GLU A 77 5.79 1.85 -5.24
C GLU A 77 7.00 1.98 -4.29
N GLU A 78 8.04 1.17 -4.52
CA GLU A 78 9.36 1.33 -3.88
C GLU A 78 10.37 2.10 -4.75
N SER A 79 10.16 2.19 -6.08
CA SER A 79 11.03 2.94 -7.00
C SER A 79 10.91 4.47 -6.92
N TYR A 80 9.84 5.03 -6.34
CA TYR A 80 9.72 6.48 -6.07
C TYR A 80 10.07 6.79 -4.62
N ARG A 81 10.84 7.85 -4.43
CA ARG A 81 11.06 8.45 -3.12
C ARG A 81 10.06 9.59 -2.91
N VAL A 82 9.20 9.47 -1.92
CA VAL A 82 8.36 10.58 -1.47
C VAL A 82 9.07 11.34 -0.36
N VAL A 83 9.25 12.66 -0.53
CA VAL A 83 9.97 13.53 0.42
C VAL A 83 9.15 14.74 0.82
N LYS A 84 9.41 15.30 2.01
CA LYS A 84 8.78 16.54 2.49
C LYS A 84 9.56 17.80 2.10
N ASN A 85 10.86 17.66 1.84
CA ASN A 85 11.74 18.73 1.41
C ASN A 85 12.81 18.19 0.45
N LEU A 86 13.50 19.10 -0.23
CA LEU A 86 14.52 18.77 -1.22
C LEU A 86 15.92 18.56 -0.63
N GLU A 87 16.10 18.70 0.68
CA GLU A 87 17.42 18.51 1.34
C GLU A 87 17.94 17.09 1.15
N SER A 88 17.03 16.12 1.06
CA SER A 88 17.34 14.71 0.86
C SER A 88 17.19 14.23 -0.59
N TRP A 89 17.02 15.15 -1.55
CA TRP A 89 16.84 14.82 -2.96
C TRP A 89 18.14 14.25 -3.56
N MET A 90 17.98 13.29 -4.47
CA MET A 90 19.08 12.65 -5.19
C MET A 90 18.74 12.63 -6.68
N PRO A 91 19.63 13.08 -7.58
CA PRO A 91 19.33 13.27 -9.00
C PRO A 91 18.98 11.98 -9.75
N TYR A 92 19.49 10.83 -9.29
CA TYR A 92 19.27 9.54 -9.94
C TYR A 92 18.09 8.75 -9.39
N ILE A 93 17.37 9.29 -8.40
CA ILE A 93 16.21 8.63 -7.79
C ILE A 93 14.94 9.39 -8.17
N PRO A 94 13.96 8.74 -8.81
CA PRO A 94 12.66 9.34 -9.06
C PRO A 94 12.04 9.83 -7.75
N THR A 95 11.81 11.14 -7.64
CA THR A 95 11.41 11.78 -6.38
C THR A 95 10.13 12.59 -6.54
N LEU A 96 9.20 12.38 -5.62
CA LEU A 96 7.97 13.14 -5.45
C LEU A 96 8.07 14.00 -4.19
N LEU A 97 7.80 15.29 -4.32
CA LEU A 97 7.73 16.23 -3.21
C LEU A 97 6.28 16.34 -2.72
N ILE A 98 6.09 16.23 -1.41
CA ILE A 98 4.81 16.54 -0.77
C ILE A 98 4.59 18.04 -0.82
N VAL A 99 3.45 18.44 -1.37
CA VAL A 99 2.96 19.81 -1.37
C VAL A 99 1.63 19.82 -0.63
N SER A 100 1.48 20.76 0.30
CA SER A 100 0.22 21.03 0.99
C SER A 100 0.12 22.54 1.13
N ASP A 101 -0.87 23.11 0.48
CA ASP A 101 -1.19 24.54 0.53
C ASP A 101 -2.46 24.79 1.34
N GLU A 102 -2.87 26.06 1.47
CA GLU A 102 -4.07 26.45 2.22
C GLU A 102 -5.37 25.82 1.69
N ASN A 103 -5.38 25.39 0.41
CA ASN A 103 -6.52 24.75 -0.22
C ASN A 103 -6.52 23.23 -0.06
N THR A 104 -5.43 22.65 0.47
CA THR A 104 -5.29 21.21 0.66
C THR A 104 -5.98 20.79 1.96
N PRO A 105 -7.02 19.93 1.91
CA PRO A 105 -7.75 19.55 3.11
C PRO A 105 -6.91 18.75 4.13
N PRO A 106 -7.20 18.85 5.43
CA PRO A 106 -6.54 18.03 6.44
C PRO A 106 -6.67 16.52 6.15
N GLY A 107 -5.57 15.80 6.26
CA GLY A 107 -5.44 14.39 5.88
C GLY A 107 -5.10 14.14 4.41
N TYR A 108 -4.93 15.20 3.61
CA TYR A 108 -4.60 15.10 2.19
C TYR A 108 -3.30 15.85 1.86
N VAL A 109 -2.67 15.43 0.76
CA VAL A 109 -1.46 16.03 0.18
C VAL A 109 -1.50 15.99 -1.34
N LYS A 110 -0.68 16.79 -2.00
CA LYS A 110 -0.40 16.71 -3.45
C LYS A 110 1.03 16.20 -3.65
N LEU A 111 1.26 15.45 -4.73
CA LEU A 111 2.58 14.87 -5.03
C LEU A 111 3.18 15.54 -6.26
N GLN A 112 4.11 16.47 -6.05
CA GLN A 112 4.79 17.18 -7.12
C GLN A 112 6.02 16.40 -7.61
N SER A 113 6.17 16.21 -8.92
CA SER A 113 7.40 15.68 -9.49
C SER A 113 8.53 16.71 -9.44
N VAL A 114 9.70 16.30 -8.95
CA VAL A 114 10.91 17.13 -8.88
C VAL A 114 11.79 16.98 -10.13
N ASN A 115 11.73 15.84 -10.81
CA ASN A 115 12.63 15.49 -11.90
C ASN A 115 11.99 15.76 -13.28
N LEU A 116 12.18 16.97 -13.83
CA LEU A 116 11.78 17.29 -15.22
C LEU A 116 12.92 17.15 -16.25
N HIS A 117 14.17 17.09 -15.80
CA HIS A 117 15.35 17.18 -16.68
C HIS A 117 16.12 15.86 -16.86
N HIS A 118 15.59 14.73 -16.39
CA HIS A 118 16.18 13.41 -16.67
C HIS A 118 15.23 12.64 -17.57
N PRO A 119 15.65 12.24 -18.79
CA PRO A 119 14.80 11.53 -19.72
C PRO A 119 14.37 10.21 -19.08
N TRP A 120 13.05 10.00 -19.11
CA TRP A 120 12.37 8.87 -18.51
C TRP A 120 12.67 7.60 -19.30
N SER A 121 13.83 7.02 -19.04
CA SER A 121 14.16 5.63 -19.32
C SER A 121 14.58 5.07 -17.96
N VAL A 122 13.78 4.28 -17.25
CA VAL A 122 13.57 2.86 -17.55
C VAL A 122 12.16 2.37 -17.11
N TYR A 123 11.32 3.20 -16.50
CA TYR A 123 9.98 2.77 -16.05
C TYR A 123 8.94 3.85 -16.35
N ASN A 124 8.01 3.52 -17.25
CA ASN A 124 6.83 4.30 -17.61
C ASN A 124 5.96 4.60 -16.36
N ILE A 125 6.28 5.63 -15.58
CA ILE A 125 5.18 6.44 -15.07
C ILE A 125 4.66 7.22 -16.28
N TYR A 126 3.39 7.04 -16.52
CA TYR A 126 2.70 7.52 -17.70
C TYR A 126 2.69 9.05 -17.62
N ARG A 127 3.21 9.76 -18.63
CA ARG A 127 3.00 11.22 -18.76
C ARG A 127 1.51 11.60 -18.59
N GLU A 128 0.62 10.67 -18.92
CA GLU A 128 -0.83 10.75 -18.79
C GLU A 128 -1.34 10.84 -17.33
N GLN A 129 -0.53 10.38 -16.37
CA GLN A 129 -0.80 10.44 -14.93
C GLN A 129 -0.23 11.70 -14.28
N LEU A 130 0.37 12.61 -15.06
CA LEU A 130 0.80 13.91 -14.55
C LEU A 130 -0.22 14.98 -14.95
N ASN A 131 -0.51 15.87 -14.01
CA ASN A 131 -1.28 17.08 -14.22
C ASN A 131 -0.33 18.28 -14.18
N LEU A 132 -0.44 19.17 -15.17
CA LEU A 132 0.33 20.41 -15.24
C LEU A 132 -0.51 21.54 -14.65
N ASP A 133 0.01 22.21 -13.62
CA ASP A 133 -0.66 23.38 -13.06
C ASP A 133 -0.35 24.67 -13.87
N GLY A 134 -1.01 25.77 -13.51
CA GLY A 134 -0.80 27.08 -14.15
C GLY A 134 0.60 27.68 -13.97
N HIS A 135 1.47 27.07 -13.15
CA HIS A 135 2.84 27.50 -12.88
C HIS A 135 3.88 26.57 -13.52
N GLY A 136 3.46 25.60 -14.32
CA GLY A 136 4.37 24.66 -14.99
C GLY A 136 4.90 23.54 -14.08
N ARG A 137 4.25 23.31 -12.91
CA ARG A 137 4.58 22.22 -12.00
C ARG A 137 3.78 20.98 -12.37
N PHE A 138 4.42 19.82 -12.29
CA PHE A 138 3.79 18.53 -12.58
C PHE A 138 3.38 17.84 -11.29
N PHE A 139 2.10 17.54 -11.15
CA PHE A 139 1.53 16.80 -10.03
C PHE A 139 1.10 15.40 -10.46
N LEU A 140 1.35 14.41 -9.63
CA LEU A 140 0.85 13.06 -9.85
C LEU A 140 -0.66 13.05 -9.60
N ARG A 141 -1.41 12.72 -10.65
CA ARG A 141 -2.84 12.48 -10.59
C ARG A 141 -3.11 11.28 -9.71
N ASN A 142 -4.25 11.28 -9.04
CA ASN A 142 -4.72 10.11 -8.32
C ASN A 142 -5.49 9.14 -9.24
N ASP A 143 -5.14 9.08 -10.52
CA ASP A 143 -5.73 8.14 -11.46
C ASP A 143 -4.99 6.79 -11.47
N HIS A 144 -5.76 5.74 -11.24
CA HIS A 144 -5.30 4.37 -10.96
C HIS A 144 -4.71 3.61 -12.18
N SER A 145 -4.34 4.26 -13.27
CA SER A 145 -4.19 3.59 -14.58
C SER A 145 -2.85 2.87 -14.83
N GLY A 146 -1.93 2.83 -13.87
CA GLY A 146 -0.58 2.30 -14.13
C GLY A 146 -0.43 0.78 -14.05
N ILE A 147 -1.30 0.11 -13.30
CA ILE A 147 -1.23 -1.35 -13.07
C ILE A 147 -2.65 -1.89 -12.94
N THR A 148 -3.47 -1.69 -13.97
CA THR A 148 -4.69 -2.50 -14.10
C THR A 148 -4.26 -3.90 -14.48
N LEU A 149 -4.17 -4.80 -13.49
CA LEU A 149 -4.46 -6.21 -13.75
C LEU A 149 -5.83 -6.22 -14.44
N HIS A 150 -5.85 -6.62 -15.70
CA HIS A 150 -7.06 -6.72 -16.50
C HIS A 150 -8.06 -7.63 -15.74
N ASP A 151 -9.33 -7.19 -15.63
CA ASP A 151 -10.49 -7.85 -14.98
C ASP A 151 -10.84 -7.46 -13.53
N LEU A 152 -11.05 -6.16 -13.25
CA LEU A 152 -11.40 -5.65 -11.92
C LEU A 152 -12.79 -4.99 -11.85
N ASN A 153 -13.66 -5.50 -10.99
CA ASN A 153 -14.85 -4.79 -10.51
C ASN A 153 -14.38 -3.68 -9.56
N ARG A 154 -14.68 -2.42 -9.91
CA ARG A 154 -14.19 -1.25 -9.19
C ARG A 154 -15.16 -0.79 -8.11
N HIS A 155 -14.64 -0.60 -6.90
CA HIS A 155 -15.38 -0.03 -5.78
C HIS A 155 -14.60 1.15 -5.17
N GLY A 156 -14.73 2.33 -5.79
CA GLY A 156 -13.97 3.51 -5.38
C GLY A 156 -12.47 3.37 -5.69
N PRO A 157 -11.56 3.66 -4.75
CA PRO A 157 -10.11 3.55 -4.99
C PRO A 157 -9.59 2.11 -4.96
N ALA A 158 -10.42 1.16 -4.53
CA ALA A 158 -10.07 -0.24 -4.41
C ALA A 158 -10.43 -1.01 -5.69
N SER A 159 -9.58 -1.98 -5.99
CA SER A 159 -9.73 -2.96 -7.05
C SER A 159 -9.97 -4.33 -6.43
N THR A 160 -11.14 -4.90 -6.68
CA THR A 160 -11.53 -6.19 -6.12
C THR A 160 -11.15 -7.32 -7.07
N ASN A 161 -10.30 -8.23 -6.60
CA ASN A 161 -9.94 -9.47 -7.29
C ASN A 161 -10.58 -10.67 -6.60
N ASN A 162 -11.12 -11.59 -7.39
CA ASN A 162 -11.66 -12.86 -6.89
C ASN A 162 -10.73 -14.03 -7.23
N TYR A 163 -10.11 -14.62 -6.21
CA TYR A 163 -9.26 -15.79 -6.32
C TYR A 163 -10.00 -17.04 -5.81
N GLY A 164 -11.12 -17.35 -6.46
CA GLY A 164 -11.99 -18.47 -6.10
C GLY A 164 -12.78 -18.22 -4.80
N TYR A 165 -12.22 -18.64 -3.66
CA TYR A 165 -12.86 -18.51 -2.33
C TYR A 165 -12.33 -17.34 -1.50
N ILE A 166 -11.40 -16.58 -2.07
CA ILE A 166 -10.80 -15.41 -1.45
C ILE A 166 -11.08 -14.23 -2.36
N THR A 167 -11.68 -13.20 -1.80
CA THR A 167 -11.78 -11.88 -2.42
C THR A 167 -10.69 -11.00 -1.83
N ALA A 168 -10.05 -10.19 -2.66
CA ALA A 168 -8.97 -9.32 -2.23
C ALA A 168 -9.16 -7.92 -2.82
N ASP A 169 -9.21 -6.93 -1.94
CA ASP A 169 -9.32 -5.53 -2.29
C ASP A 169 -7.94 -4.89 -2.22
N SER A 170 -7.48 -4.38 -3.37
CA SER A 170 -6.19 -3.73 -3.48
C SER A 170 -6.33 -2.24 -3.80
N VAL A 171 -5.57 -1.42 -3.08
CA VAL A 171 -5.41 0.01 -3.37
C VAL A 171 -3.96 0.24 -3.76
N TYR A 172 -3.72 0.89 -4.90
CA TYR A 172 -2.37 1.33 -5.24
C TYR A 172 -1.98 2.54 -4.40
N GLY A 173 -0.72 2.68 -3.98
CA GLY A 173 -0.28 3.80 -3.15
C GLY A 173 1.17 4.20 -3.35
N MET A 174 1.59 5.22 -2.60
CA MET A 174 2.98 5.66 -2.49
C MET A 174 3.45 5.55 -1.05
N ARG A 175 4.71 5.16 -0.84
CA ARG A 175 5.28 5.08 0.51
C ARG A 175 5.91 6.41 0.92
N LEU A 176 5.43 6.98 2.01
CA LEU A 176 6.07 8.10 2.69
C LEU A 176 6.87 7.56 3.89
N ARG A 177 8.20 7.59 3.81
CA ARG A 177 9.06 7.08 4.90
C ARG A 177 9.12 8.02 6.11
N ALA A 178 8.71 9.27 5.97
CA ALA A 178 8.66 10.24 7.06
C ALA A 178 7.29 10.24 7.73
N TRP A 179 7.22 10.62 9.00
CA TRP A 179 5.94 10.86 9.64
C TRP A 179 5.26 12.11 9.04
N PRO A 180 3.95 12.06 8.75
CA PRO A 180 3.20 13.21 8.27
C PRO A 180 3.15 14.32 9.31
N ASP A 181 3.39 15.57 8.89
CA ASP A 181 3.37 16.71 9.82
C ASP A 181 1.98 16.93 10.42
N GLN A 182 0.93 16.67 9.64
CA GLN A 182 -0.46 16.75 10.07
C GLN A 182 -0.81 15.75 11.20
N ALA A 183 -0.04 14.66 11.32
CA ALA A 183 -0.24 13.64 12.35
C ALA A 183 0.74 13.78 13.53
N TYR A 184 1.55 14.84 13.59
CA TYR A 184 2.59 14.97 14.61
C TYR A 184 2.01 15.03 16.04
N GLN A 185 0.84 15.64 16.21
CA GLN A 185 0.13 15.69 17.50
C GLN A 185 -0.20 14.29 18.05
N TRP A 186 -0.37 13.28 17.17
CA TRP A 186 -0.57 11.92 17.62
C TRP A 186 0.63 11.38 18.40
N LEU A 187 1.86 11.77 18.04
CA LEU A 187 3.08 11.35 18.73
C LEU A 187 3.14 11.92 20.15
N THR A 188 2.78 13.19 20.32
CA THR A 188 2.98 13.94 21.57
C THR A 188 1.77 14.00 22.50
N ARG A 189 0.59 13.52 22.05
CA ARG A 189 -0.64 13.56 22.87
C ARG A 189 -0.46 12.83 24.21
N ASN A 190 -1.12 13.37 25.24
CA ASN A 190 -1.18 12.73 26.56
C ASN A 190 -1.91 11.39 26.47
N ARG A 191 -1.35 10.34 27.08
CA ARG A 191 -1.85 8.97 27.00
C ARG A 191 -2.13 8.43 28.40
N ARG A 192 -3.29 7.81 28.57
CA ARG A 192 -3.60 7.09 29.82
C ARG A 192 -2.69 5.87 29.91
N TYR A 193 -2.13 5.64 31.09
CA TYR A 193 -1.31 4.46 31.41
C TYR A 193 -0.11 4.25 30.48
N ASN A 194 0.40 5.32 29.83
CA ASN A 194 1.48 5.25 28.85
C ASN A 194 1.23 4.22 27.74
N TRP A 195 -0.03 4.01 27.35
CA TRP A 195 -0.40 3.13 26.25
C TRP A 195 -0.68 3.92 24.95
N PRO A 196 -0.10 3.53 23.80
CA PRO A 196 0.94 2.52 23.64
C PRO A 196 2.29 2.98 24.21
N SER A 197 3.19 2.03 24.47
CA SER A 197 4.51 2.31 25.04
C SER A 197 5.31 3.29 24.17
N TYR A 198 6.25 4.02 24.78
CA TYR A 198 7.15 4.91 24.04
C TYR A 198 7.91 4.20 22.91
N GLN A 199 8.36 2.96 23.14
CA GLN A 199 9.03 2.15 22.12
C GLN A 199 8.10 1.85 20.94
N THR A 200 6.85 1.50 21.22
CA THR A 200 5.83 1.28 20.18
C THR A 200 5.57 2.55 19.38
N ILE A 201 5.45 3.71 20.04
CA ILE A 201 5.28 5.00 19.35
C ILE A 201 6.48 5.29 18.44
N ARG A 202 7.70 5.04 18.92
CA ARG A 202 8.92 5.24 18.13
C ARG A 202 8.95 4.36 16.87
N LEU A 203 8.58 3.08 17.00
CA LEU A 203 8.51 2.16 15.86
C LEU A 203 7.45 2.59 14.83
N ILE A 204 6.28 3.02 15.30
CA ILE A 204 5.23 3.57 14.42
C ILE A 204 5.74 4.82 13.70
N HIS A 205 6.40 5.74 14.41
CA HIS A 205 6.99 6.94 13.84
C HIS A 205 8.04 6.63 12.76
N GLU A 206 8.92 5.65 13.01
CA GLU A 206 9.96 5.20 12.08
C GLU A 206 9.40 4.50 10.83
N THR A 207 8.18 3.96 10.91
CA THR A 207 7.53 3.27 9.78
C THR A 207 7.06 4.24 8.70
N GLY A 208 6.71 5.46 9.09
CA GLY A 208 6.15 6.49 8.19
C GLY A 208 4.66 6.30 7.94
N ALA A 209 4.23 6.54 6.69
CA ALA A 209 2.83 6.44 6.26
C ALA A 209 2.72 5.94 4.81
N LEU A 210 1.50 5.59 4.41
CA LEU A 210 1.14 5.28 3.03
C LEU A 210 0.26 6.40 2.49
N LEU A 211 0.41 6.73 1.21
CA LEU A 211 -0.42 7.71 0.54
C LEU A 211 -1.27 6.98 -0.48
N VAL A 212 -2.59 7.11 -0.39
CA VAL A 212 -3.54 6.45 -1.29
C VAL A 212 -4.20 7.48 -2.23
N PRO A 213 -4.48 7.11 -3.49
CA PRO A 213 -5.03 7.96 -4.54
C PRO A 213 -6.52 8.21 -4.31
N VAL A 214 -6.83 8.92 -3.23
CA VAL A 214 -8.17 9.34 -2.86
C VAL A 214 -8.10 10.83 -2.63
N GLY A 215 -8.79 11.60 -3.48
CA GLY A 215 -8.95 13.03 -3.26
C GLY A 215 -10.10 13.36 -2.32
N HIS A 216 -10.07 14.55 -1.76
CA HIS A 216 -11.14 15.03 -0.90
C HIS A 216 -12.37 15.38 -1.74
N LYS A 217 -13.54 14.86 -1.34
CA LYS A 217 -14.79 14.94 -2.13
C LYS A 217 -15.29 16.37 -2.42
N LEU A 218 -14.87 17.33 -1.60
CA LEU A 218 -15.27 18.74 -1.73
C LEU A 218 -14.15 19.62 -2.29
N SER A 219 -12.99 19.05 -2.62
CA SER A 219 -11.88 19.81 -3.18
C SER A 219 -12.03 19.97 -4.69
N HIS A 220 -11.72 21.17 -5.20
CA HIS A 220 -11.61 21.41 -6.65
C HIS A 220 -10.39 20.72 -7.27
N GLU A 221 -9.40 20.35 -6.44
CA GLU A 221 -8.18 19.66 -6.84
C GLU A 221 -8.21 18.17 -6.48
N GLN A 222 -9.41 17.61 -6.25
CA GLN A 222 -9.61 16.21 -5.88
C GLN A 222 -8.80 15.24 -6.75
N HIS A 223 -8.59 15.53 -8.04
CA HIS A 223 -7.92 14.65 -9.00
C HIS A 223 -6.38 14.58 -8.87
N ILE A 224 -5.76 15.42 -8.04
CA ILE A 224 -4.31 15.40 -7.74
C ILE A 224 -4.01 15.24 -6.24
N GLU A 225 -5.06 15.07 -5.44
CA GLU A 225 -4.97 14.86 -4.00
C GLU A 225 -4.83 13.38 -3.66
N TRP A 226 -3.96 13.12 -2.68
CA TRP A 226 -3.66 11.83 -2.10
C TRP A 226 -3.97 11.89 -0.62
N ARG A 227 -4.67 10.88 -0.10
CA ARG A 227 -4.99 10.76 1.32
C ARG A 227 -3.84 10.07 2.04
N ILE A 228 -3.48 10.61 3.21
CA ILE A 228 -2.51 10.04 4.15
C ILE A 228 -3.11 8.88 4.93
#